data_AF-A0A372QWM6-F1
#
_entry.id   AF-A0A372QWM6-F1
#
_cell.length_a   1.000
_cell.length_b   1.000
_cell.length_c   1.000
_cell.angle_alpha   90.00
_cell.angle_beta   90.00
_cell.angle_gamma   90.00
#
_symmetry.space_group_name_H-M   'P 1'
#
loop_
_entity.id
_entity.type
_entity.pdbx_description
1 polymer ?
#
loop_
_entity_poly.entity_id
_entity_poly.type
_entity_poly.pdbx_seq_one_letter_code
_entity_poly.pdbx_strand_id
1 'polypeptide(L)'
;KDMKENFHWYQKAAESGDMKAMYDLALCYKDGVETEKNLEKTIYWYQKAAESGFVEAMSNLALCYEDEEGIEKDLEKAFYWHQKAAEGGDVRAMNNLAFCYNDGKGTEKDLKKAFYWLQKAAEYGDIRAMNNLAFYYEDGKGIEKDLKKAFYWYQKAVEGGVVEAMYYLALYYDNGKGTEKNLRKAFYWYQEAAKSVVLFVDVMYNLALYYEDKVGTEKNLKKAFYWYQKAAEGNNVEAIYDLAICYKNGIGTEKNLEKYSDWFQKAAENGNKKTTIGLSLCYQDGIEIEKNLEKAFYWYQKAAEKSGLVNSMYNLAICYKNGMETEKNLEKTFYWNQKAAESGFVKAMYNLALYYIDGVGTEKNLEKAFYWYQKAAESGLIVAMHNLAICYKNSIGTEKNLVEA
;
A
#
# COMPACT_ATOMS: atom_id res chain seq x y z
N LYS A 1 -8.30 31.44 -43.30
CA LYS A 1 -7.31 32.12 -44.16
C LYS A 1 -6.18 32.76 -43.31
N ASP A 2 -6.42 33.04 -42.02
CA ASP A 2 -5.48 33.65 -41.06
C ASP A 2 -4.48 32.71 -40.34
N MET A 3 -4.57 31.40 -40.55
CA MET A 3 -3.69 30.46 -39.83
C MET A 3 -2.33 30.34 -40.53
N LYS A 4 -2.27 29.89 -41.80
CA LYS A 4 -1.02 29.71 -42.58
C LYS A 4 -0.07 30.92 -42.67
N GLU A 5 -0.54 32.15 -42.43
CA GLU A 5 0.34 33.32 -42.38
C GLU A 5 1.19 33.34 -41.09
N ASN A 6 0.70 32.77 -39.99
CA ASN A 6 1.38 32.78 -38.69
C ASN A 6 2.65 31.92 -38.70
N PHE A 7 2.63 30.70 -39.25
CA PHE A 7 3.83 29.86 -39.32
C PHE A 7 4.99 30.54 -40.06
N HIS A 8 4.71 31.19 -41.20
CA HIS A 8 5.73 31.89 -41.99
C HIS A 8 6.35 33.05 -41.20
N TRP A 9 5.54 33.81 -40.47
CA TRP A 9 6.02 34.92 -39.65
C TRP A 9 6.77 34.45 -38.41
N TYR A 10 6.33 33.37 -37.74
CA TYR A 10 7.07 32.74 -36.66
C TYR A 10 8.44 32.27 -37.13
N GLN A 11 8.53 31.66 -38.32
CA GLN A 11 9.81 31.24 -38.87
C GLN A 11 10.76 32.43 -39.07
N LYS A 12 10.31 33.51 -39.74
CA LYS A 12 11.14 34.71 -39.95
C LYS A 12 11.59 35.36 -38.64
N ALA A 13 10.69 35.47 -37.67
CA ALA A 13 10.98 36.08 -36.38
C ALA A 13 11.94 35.20 -35.55
N ALA A 14 11.74 33.88 -35.54
CA ALA A 14 12.63 32.92 -34.89
C ALA A 14 14.04 32.94 -35.50
N GLU A 15 14.15 33.01 -36.82
CA GLU A 15 15.43 33.16 -37.54
C GLU A 15 16.12 34.50 -37.22
N SER A 16 15.35 35.52 -36.81
CA SER A 16 15.86 36.84 -36.41
C SER A 16 16.21 36.94 -34.92
N GLY A 17 16.09 35.85 -34.15
CA GLY A 17 16.45 35.82 -32.72
C GLY A 17 15.30 36.04 -31.74
N ASP A 18 14.05 36.14 -32.21
CA ASP A 18 12.90 36.33 -31.30
C ASP A 18 12.61 35.04 -30.53
N MET A 19 12.86 35.07 -29.22
CA MET A 19 12.74 33.90 -28.33
C MET A 19 11.31 33.36 -28.23
N LYS A 20 10.29 34.22 -28.32
CA LYS A 20 8.90 33.79 -28.29
C LYS A 20 8.51 33.11 -29.61
N ALA A 21 8.94 33.67 -30.74
CA ALA A 21 8.72 33.07 -32.05
C ALA A 21 9.44 31.72 -32.19
N MET A 22 10.64 31.57 -31.61
CA MET A 22 11.31 30.25 -31.53
C MET A 22 10.46 29.24 -30.75
N TYR A 23 9.91 29.63 -29.60
CA TYR A 23 9.03 28.77 -28.81
C TYR A 23 7.72 28.42 -29.54
N ASP A 24 7.05 29.41 -30.13
CA ASP A 24 5.80 29.22 -30.87
C ASP A 24 6.02 28.32 -32.10
N LEU A 25 7.16 28.48 -32.79
CA LEU A 25 7.55 27.62 -33.90
C LEU A 25 7.82 26.17 -33.46
N ALA A 26 8.42 25.96 -32.28
CA ALA A 26 8.60 24.64 -31.70
C ALA A 26 7.25 23.96 -31.40
N LEU A 27 6.26 24.71 -30.90
CA LEU A 27 4.89 24.23 -30.70
C LEU A 27 4.21 23.85 -32.02
N CYS A 28 4.36 24.66 -33.08
CA CYS A 28 3.84 24.32 -34.40
C CYS A 28 4.36 22.95 -34.88
N TYR A 29 5.67 22.71 -34.75
CA TYR A 29 6.27 21.42 -35.09
C TYR A 29 5.86 20.28 -34.15
N LYS A 30 5.58 20.56 -32.87
CA LYS A 30 5.16 19.54 -31.91
C LYS A 30 3.75 19.03 -32.23
N ASP A 31 2.84 19.98 -32.48
CA ASP A 31 1.42 19.69 -32.63
C ASP A 31 1.04 19.40 -34.09
N GLY A 32 1.93 19.70 -35.05
CA GLY A 32 1.64 19.57 -36.49
C GLY A 32 0.67 20.65 -36.98
N VAL A 33 0.72 21.83 -36.37
CA VAL A 33 -0.12 22.97 -36.73
C VAL A 33 0.55 23.68 -37.90
N GLU A 34 -0.12 23.66 -39.06
CA GLU A 34 0.34 24.30 -40.30
C GLU A 34 1.65 23.75 -40.89
N THR A 35 2.18 22.70 -40.27
CA THR A 35 3.36 21.93 -40.69
C THR A 35 3.17 20.46 -40.30
N GLU A 36 4.04 19.57 -40.79
CA GLU A 36 4.07 18.19 -40.32
C GLU A 36 4.72 18.11 -38.94
N LYS A 37 4.24 17.19 -38.10
CA LYS A 37 4.87 16.93 -36.80
C LYS A 37 6.34 16.59 -37.01
N ASN A 38 7.23 17.33 -36.36
CA ASN A 38 8.66 17.13 -36.50
C ASN A 38 9.36 17.41 -35.17
N LEU A 39 9.66 16.32 -34.47
CA LEU A 39 10.20 16.39 -33.13
C LEU A 39 11.65 16.91 -33.07
N GLU A 40 12.48 16.55 -34.05
CA GLU A 40 13.85 17.10 -34.14
C GLU A 40 13.81 18.62 -34.22
N LYS A 41 12.90 19.18 -35.03
CA LYS A 41 12.70 20.63 -35.13
C LYS A 41 12.07 21.23 -33.89
N THR A 42 11.13 20.53 -33.25
CA THR A 42 10.58 20.94 -31.94
C THR A 42 11.70 21.13 -30.92
N ILE A 43 12.58 20.13 -30.77
CA ILE A 43 13.67 20.16 -29.80
C ILE A 43 14.70 21.23 -30.19
N TYR A 44 15.05 21.33 -31.48
CA TYR A 44 15.95 22.37 -31.97
C TYR A 44 15.46 23.79 -31.60
N TRP A 45 14.18 24.09 -31.85
CA TRP A 45 13.63 25.41 -31.58
C TRP A 45 13.38 25.66 -30.09
N TYR A 46 12.97 24.65 -29.32
CA TYR A 46 12.93 24.76 -27.86
C TYR A 46 14.32 25.01 -27.27
N GLN A 47 15.35 24.29 -27.73
CA GLN A 47 16.73 24.51 -27.33
C GLN A 47 17.17 25.96 -27.60
N LYS A 48 16.91 26.48 -28.80
CA LYS A 48 17.25 27.88 -29.14
C LYS A 48 16.52 28.91 -28.27
N ALA A 49 15.22 28.70 -28.02
CA ALA A 49 14.45 29.57 -27.14
C ALA A 49 14.96 29.49 -25.68
N ALA A 50 15.25 28.28 -25.19
CA ALA A 50 15.77 28.03 -23.84
C ALA A 50 17.16 28.65 -23.63
N GLU A 51 18.08 28.48 -24.60
CA GLU A 51 19.40 29.13 -24.61
C GLU A 51 19.29 30.67 -24.62
N SER A 52 18.21 31.21 -25.19
CA SER A 52 17.93 32.65 -25.21
C SER A 52 17.22 33.16 -23.94
N GLY A 53 16.99 32.28 -22.94
CA GLY A 53 16.39 32.65 -21.66
C GLY A 53 14.86 32.49 -21.58
N PHE A 54 14.21 31.87 -22.58
CA PHE A 54 12.76 31.66 -22.55
C PHE A 54 12.39 30.50 -21.60
N VAL A 55 11.80 30.85 -20.46
CA VAL A 55 11.59 29.94 -19.33
C VAL A 55 10.65 28.77 -19.68
N GLU A 56 9.56 29.03 -20.41
CA GLU A 56 8.63 27.97 -20.82
C GLU A 56 9.25 26.99 -21.83
N ALA A 57 10.22 27.45 -22.64
CA ALA A 57 10.98 26.57 -23.51
C ALA A 57 11.91 25.67 -22.71
N MET A 58 12.56 26.18 -21.66
CA MET A 58 13.37 25.36 -20.75
C MET A 58 12.53 24.24 -20.12
N SER A 59 11.33 24.56 -19.62
CA SER A 59 10.41 23.56 -19.06
C SER A 59 10.00 22.49 -20.06
N ASN A 60 9.62 22.88 -21.28
CA ASN A 60 9.19 21.93 -22.31
C ASN A 60 10.36 21.08 -22.84
N LEU A 61 11.55 21.67 -22.94
CA LEU A 61 12.76 20.97 -23.35
C LEU A 61 13.19 19.94 -22.31
N ALA A 62 13.06 20.26 -21.01
CA ALA A 62 13.31 19.31 -19.95
C ALA A 62 12.40 18.07 -20.09
N LEU A 63 11.10 18.28 -20.32
CA LEU A 63 10.15 17.19 -20.57
C LEU A 63 10.52 16.36 -21.81
N CYS A 64 10.99 17.00 -22.89
CA CYS A 64 11.48 16.26 -24.06
C CYS A 64 12.64 15.32 -23.72
N TYR A 65 13.51 15.67 -22.77
CA TYR A 65 14.60 14.80 -22.32
C TYR A 65 14.16 13.71 -21.32
N GLU A 66 12.97 13.85 -20.71
CA GLU A 66 12.39 12.82 -19.82
C GLU A 66 11.65 11.71 -20.58
N ASP A 67 11.00 12.07 -21.69
CA ASP A 67 10.18 11.17 -22.52
C ASP A 67 11.02 10.49 -23.63
N GLU A 68 10.66 9.24 -23.99
CA GLU A 68 11.37 8.43 -25.02
C GLU A 68 10.88 8.69 -26.45
N GLU A 69 9.91 9.58 -26.66
CA GLU A 69 9.49 9.89 -28.03
C GLU A 69 10.57 10.76 -28.69
N GLY A 70 11.36 10.11 -29.56
CA GLY A 70 12.20 10.67 -30.64
C GLY A 70 13.50 11.41 -30.28
N ILE A 71 13.94 11.40 -29.03
CA ILE A 71 15.36 11.55 -28.66
C ILE A 71 15.78 10.51 -27.63
N GLU A 72 17.09 10.30 -27.49
CA GLU A 72 17.64 9.52 -26.38
C GLU A 72 17.35 10.24 -25.06
N LYS A 73 16.66 9.53 -24.17
CA LYS A 73 16.35 9.97 -22.82
C LYS A 73 17.62 10.38 -22.08
N ASP A 74 17.65 11.59 -21.55
CA ASP A 74 18.82 12.16 -20.88
C ASP A 74 18.36 12.88 -19.61
N LEU A 75 18.30 12.12 -18.52
CA LEU A 75 17.78 12.63 -17.25
C LEU A 75 18.66 13.75 -16.67
N GLU A 76 19.96 13.79 -16.96
CA GLU A 76 20.85 14.86 -16.51
C GLU A 76 20.53 16.18 -17.24
N LYS A 77 20.26 16.14 -18.54
CA LYS A 77 19.78 17.32 -19.29
C LYS A 77 18.38 17.73 -18.88
N ALA A 78 17.48 16.78 -18.65
CA ALA A 78 16.15 17.07 -18.11
C ALA A 78 16.26 17.82 -16.78
N PHE A 79 17.07 17.30 -15.84
CA PHE A 79 17.35 17.94 -14.57
C PHE A 79 17.93 19.35 -14.74
N TYR A 80 18.94 19.51 -15.61
CA TYR A 80 19.55 20.80 -15.89
C TYR A 80 18.53 21.85 -16.36
N TRP A 81 17.66 21.49 -17.31
CA TRP A 81 16.66 22.41 -17.84
C TRP A 81 15.50 22.66 -16.87
N HIS A 82 15.07 21.65 -16.11
CA HIS A 82 14.13 21.85 -15.01
C HIS A 82 14.70 22.80 -13.95
N GLN A 83 15.98 22.67 -13.61
CA GLN A 83 16.64 23.58 -12.68
C GLN A 83 16.64 25.02 -13.21
N LYS A 84 17.03 25.22 -14.48
CA LYS A 84 17.04 26.56 -15.10
C LYS A 84 15.64 27.18 -15.17
N ALA A 85 14.64 26.40 -15.56
CA ALA A 85 13.25 26.86 -15.60
C ALA A 85 12.71 27.22 -14.20
N ALA A 86 13.01 26.41 -13.19
CA ALA A 86 12.61 26.66 -11.80
C ALA A 86 13.28 27.92 -11.23
N GLU A 87 14.58 28.12 -11.50
CA GLU A 87 15.31 29.34 -11.17
C GLU A 87 14.74 30.56 -11.90
N GLY A 88 14.21 30.37 -13.12
CA GLY A 88 13.49 31.37 -13.90
C GLY A 88 12.04 31.62 -13.47
N GLY A 89 11.54 30.92 -12.44
CA GLY A 89 10.21 31.14 -11.89
C GLY A 89 9.11 30.22 -12.46
N ASP A 90 9.43 29.24 -13.30
CA ASP A 90 8.42 28.27 -13.76
C ASP A 90 8.00 27.34 -12.60
N VAL A 91 6.75 27.51 -12.18
CA VAL A 91 6.15 26.78 -11.07
C VAL A 91 6.05 25.27 -11.33
N ARG A 92 5.79 24.85 -12.58
CA ARG A 92 5.74 23.42 -12.95
C ARG A 92 7.13 22.81 -12.89
N ALA A 93 8.15 23.55 -13.35
CA ALA A 93 9.53 23.12 -13.26
C ALA A 93 10.02 23.02 -11.81
N MET A 94 9.59 23.92 -10.91
CA MET A 94 9.88 23.78 -9.47
C MET A 94 9.35 22.44 -8.91
N ASN A 95 8.12 22.08 -9.26
CA ASN A 95 7.53 20.80 -8.83
C ASN A 95 8.27 19.60 -9.44
N ASN A 96 8.59 19.63 -10.74
CA ASN A 96 9.36 18.55 -11.37
C ASN A 96 10.78 18.42 -10.82
N LEU A 97 11.47 19.53 -10.60
CA LEU A 97 12.79 19.55 -9.99
C LEU A 97 12.78 18.94 -8.59
N ALA A 98 11.71 19.15 -7.83
CA ALA A 98 11.55 18.48 -6.55
C ALA A 98 11.42 16.96 -6.68
N PHE A 99 10.70 16.47 -7.69
CA PHE A 99 10.66 15.03 -8.00
C PHE A 99 12.02 14.48 -8.41
N CYS A 100 12.80 15.22 -9.20
CA CYS A 100 14.17 14.84 -9.55
C CYS A 100 15.02 14.61 -8.30
N TYR A 101 14.98 15.55 -7.34
CA TYR A 101 15.69 15.40 -6.07
C TYR A 101 15.11 14.32 -5.15
N ASN A 102 13.79 14.09 -5.16
CA ASN A 102 13.17 13.04 -4.34
C ASN A 102 13.60 11.63 -4.76
N ASP A 103 13.65 11.40 -6.07
CA ASP A 103 13.91 10.09 -6.67
C ASP A 103 15.39 9.90 -7.04
N GLY A 104 16.18 10.97 -7.12
CA GLY A 104 17.54 10.95 -7.66
C GLY A 104 17.57 10.80 -9.18
N LYS A 105 16.63 11.43 -9.90
CA LYS A 105 16.57 11.38 -11.37
C LYS A 105 17.40 12.52 -11.96
N GLY A 106 18.46 12.16 -12.69
CA GLY A 106 19.38 13.14 -13.29
C GLY A 106 20.25 13.91 -12.29
N THR A 107 20.19 13.52 -11.00
CA THR A 107 20.91 14.15 -9.89
C THR A 107 20.98 13.18 -8.72
N GLU A 108 21.78 13.49 -7.69
CA GLU A 108 21.74 12.74 -6.44
C GLU A 108 20.46 13.00 -5.66
N LYS A 109 19.96 11.97 -4.98
CA LYS A 109 18.77 12.08 -4.12
C LYS A 109 19.03 13.05 -2.97
N ASP A 110 18.19 14.08 -2.85
CA ASP A 110 18.26 15.10 -1.79
C ASP A 110 16.85 15.54 -1.35
N LEU A 111 16.34 14.92 -0.29
CA LEU A 111 15.00 15.22 0.23
C LEU A 111 14.86 16.65 0.77
N LYS A 112 15.95 17.31 1.18
CA LYS A 112 15.91 18.70 1.66
C LYS A 112 15.70 19.67 0.50
N LYS A 113 16.40 19.45 -0.61
CA LYS A 113 16.19 20.23 -1.85
C LYS A 113 14.84 19.95 -2.47
N ALA A 114 14.38 18.69 -2.45
CA ALA A 114 13.03 18.35 -2.90
C ALA A 114 11.97 19.12 -2.10
N PHE A 115 12.08 19.13 -0.77
CA PHE A 115 11.21 19.91 0.10
C PHE A 115 11.26 21.41 -0.22
N TYR A 116 12.46 21.98 -0.38
CA TYR A 116 12.63 23.41 -0.69
C TYR A 116 11.90 23.82 -1.98
N TRP A 117 12.04 23.04 -3.06
CA TRP A 117 11.41 23.34 -4.33
C TRP A 117 9.89 23.09 -4.32
N LEU A 118 9.41 22.06 -3.63
CA LEU A 118 7.98 21.86 -3.38
C LEU A 118 7.38 23.03 -2.61
N GLN A 119 8.06 23.50 -1.57
CA GLN A 119 7.61 24.63 -0.77
C GLN A 119 7.47 25.88 -1.64
N LYS A 120 8.49 26.19 -2.45
CA LYS A 120 8.44 27.28 -3.41
C LYS A 120 7.26 27.16 -4.37
N ALA A 121 7.10 26.00 -5.03
CA ALA A 121 6.00 25.78 -5.97
C ALA A 121 4.62 25.97 -5.30
N ALA A 122 4.44 25.45 -4.08
CA ALA A 122 3.21 25.61 -3.31
C ALA A 122 2.94 27.07 -2.91
N GLU A 123 3.98 27.82 -2.53
CA GLU A 123 3.89 29.27 -2.24
C GLU A 123 3.50 30.10 -3.47
N TYR A 124 3.91 29.67 -4.68
CA TYR A 124 3.47 30.25 -5.95
C TYR A 124 2.12 29.73 -6.46
N GLY A 125 1.41 28.92 -5.68
CA GLY A 125 0.04 28.51 -5.98
C GLY A 125 -0.09 27.16 -6.70
N ASP A 126 0.97 26.37 -6.83
CA ASP A 126 0.85 25.03 -7.41
C ASP A 126 0.09 24.10 -6.47
N ILE A 127 -1.14 23.77 -6.87
CA ILE A 127 -2.04 22.95 -6.06
C ILE A 127 -1.53 21.51 -5.86
N ARG A 128 -0.78 20.96 -6.83
CA ARG A 128 -0.19 19.62 -6.71
C ARG A 128 0.99 19.63 -5.74
N ALA A 129 1.82 20.67 -5.80
CA ALA A 129 2.91 20.88 -4.86
C ALA A 129 2.38 21.10 -3.44
N MET A 130 1.25 21.78 -3.23
CA MET A 130 0.61 21.90 -1.92
C MET A 130 0.29 20.53 -1.30
N ASN A 131 -0.30 19.62 -2.09
CA ASN A 131 -0.60 18.26 -1.66
C ASN A 131 0.68 17.46 -1.34
N ASN A 132 1.69 17.55 -2.19
CA ASN A 132 2.99 16.90 -1.98
C ASN A 132 3.72 17.43 -0.75
N LEU A 133 3.69 18.74 -0.55
CA LEU A 133 4.28 19.40 0.61
C LEU A 133 3.60 18.96 1.92
N ALA A 134 2.28 18.76 1.90
CA ALA A 134 1.56 18.20 3.04
C ALA A 134 2.08 16.79 3.41
N PHE A 135 2.30 15.90 2.44
CA PHE A 135 2.92 14.59 2.67
C PHE A 135 4.33 14.69 3.24
N TYR A 136 5.14 15.63 2.76
CA TYR A 136 6.50 15.83 3.27
C TYR A 136 6.49 16.18 4.76
N TYR A 137 5.60 17.09 5.17
CA TYR A 137 5.39 17.42 6.58
C TYR A 137 4.83 16.26 7.40
N GLU A 138 3.94 15.43 6.82
CA GLU A 138 3.36 14.26 7.50
C GLU A 138 4.40 13.17 7.81
N ASP A 139 5.27 12.88 6.84
CA ASP A 139 6.25 11.81 6.93
C ASP A 139 7.59 12.28 7.54
N GLY A 140 7.85 13.59 7.59
CA GLY A 140 9.16 14.13 7.96
C GLY A 140 10.21 13.89 6.87
N LYS A 141 9.83 13.97 5.59
CA LYS A 141 10.74 13.71 4.47
C LYS A 141 11.67 14.89 4.23
N GLY A 142 12.94 14.75 4.63
CA GLY A 142 13.94 15.82 4.49
C GLY A 142 13.81 16.96 5.50
N ILE A 143 12.78 16.95 6.34
CA ILE A 143 12.49 17.97 7.35
C ILE A 143 11.92 17.32 8.61
N GLU A 144 11.79 18.08 9.70
CA GLU A 144 11.10 17.60 10.90
C GLU A 144 9.59 17.43 10.62
N LYS A 145 9.04 16.31 11.06
CA LYS A 145 7.62 16.00 10.94
C LYS A 145 6.75 17.07 11.65
N ASP A 146 5.79 17.63 10.93
CA ASP A 146 4.86 18.64 11.46
C ASP A 146 3.43 18.40 10.93
N LEU A 147 2.64 17.69 11.74
CA LEU A 147 1.26 17.36 11.38
C LEU A 147 0.36 18.60 11.26
N LYS A 148 0.65 19.71 11.96
CA LYS A 148 -0.17 20.93 11.87
C LYS A 148 0.06 21.61 10.53
N LYS A 149 1.31 21.66 10.05
CA LYS A 149 1.61 22.16 8.70
C LYS A 149 1.10 21.23 7.61
N ALA A 150 1.19 19.90 7.80
CA ALA A 150 0.59 18.96 6.87
C ALA A 150 -0.92 19.21 6.72
N PHE A 151 -1.64 19.33 7.85
CA PHE A 151 -3.07 19.69 7.87
C PHE A 151 -3.35 20.98 7.11
N TYR A 152 -2.60 22.05 7.40
CA TYR A 152 -2.73 23.35 6.72
C TYR A 152 -2.58 23.23 5.19
N TRP A 153 -1.56 22.51 4.71
CA TRP A 153 -1.32 22.35 3.29
C TRP A 153 -2.34 21.44 2.59
N TYR A 154 -2.85 20.39 3.25
CA TYR A 154 -3.99 19.64 2.72
C TYR A 154 -5.23 20.53 2.59
N GLN A 155 -5.51 21.41 3.56
CA GLN A 155 -6.62 22.37 3.43
C GLN A 155 -6.44 23.28 2.20
N LYS A 156 -5.23 23.82 1.99
CA LYS A 156 -4.92 24.65 0.82
C LYS A 156 -5.05 23.89 -0.50
N ALA A 157 -4.59 22.64 -0.55
CA ALA A 157 -4.75 21.80 -1.72
C ALA A 157 -6.23 21.53 -2.04
N VAL A 158 -7.08 21.30 -1.02
CA VAL A 158 -8.54 21.16 -1.20
C VAL A 158 -9.18 22.47 -1.68
N GLU A 159 -8.80 23.62 -1.12
CA GLU A 159 -9.24 24.95 -1.60
C GLU A 159 -8.86 25.17 -3.08
N GLY A 160 -7.72 24.63 -3.50
CA GLY A 160 -7.24 24.63 -4.89
C GLY A 160 -7.86 23.57 -5.81
N GLY A 161 -8.76 22.71 -5.30
CA GLY A 161 -9.47 21.70 -6.08
C GLY A 161 -8.78 20.33 -6.19
N VAL A 162 -7.77 20.04 -5.38
CA VAL A 162 -7.13 18.71 -5.34
C VAL A 162 -8.05 17.74 -4.60
N VAL A 163 -8.62 16.80 -5.34
CA VAL A 163 -9.56 15.80 -4.82
C VAL A 163 -8.87 14.85 -3.84
N GLU A 164 -7.63 14.45 -4.14
CA GLU A 164 -6.82 13.55 -3.31
C GLU A 164 -6.61 14.12 -1.91
N ALA A 165 -6.44 15.43 -1.80
CA ALA A 165 -6.28 16.12 -0.53
C ALA A 165 -7.55 16.06 0.35
N MET A 166 -8.74 15.88 -0.24
CA MET A 166 -9.99 15.74 0.53
C MET A 166 -9.97 14.47 1.38
N TYR A 167 -9.43 13.37 0.86
CA TYR A 167 -9.28 12.12 1.60
C TYR A 167 -8.34 12.29 2.81
N TYR A 168 -7.18 12.89 2.62
CA TYR A 168 -6.24 13.14 3.71
C TYR A 168 -6.81 14.13 4.73
N LEU A 169 -7.49 15.18 4.27
CA LEU A 169 -8.16 16.11 5.17
C LEU A 169 -9.23 15.41 6.02
N ALA A 170 -9.99 14.48 5.44
CA ALA A 170 -10.95 13.66 6.16
C ALA A 170 -10.25 12.78 7.22
N LEU A 171 -9.16 12.10 6.86
CA LEU A 171 -8.36 11.29 7.80
C LEU A 171 -7.80 12.12 8.96
N TYR A 172 -7.37 13.35 8.71
CA TYR A 172 -6.82 14.24 9.73
C TYR A 172 -7.89 14.64 10.74
N TYR A 173 -9.08 14.99 10.27
CA TYR A 173 -10.22 15.22 11.16
C TYR A 173 -10.66 13.95 11.90
N ASP A 174 -10.66 12.80 11.24
CA ASP A 174 -11.10 11.52 11.82
C ASP A 174 -10.21 11.07 13.00
N ASN A 175 -8.90 11.29 12.84
CA ASN A 175 -7.89 10.86 13.80
C ASN A 175 -7.43 11.98 14.74
N GLY A 176 -7.82 13.24 14.50
CA GLY A 176 -7.28 14.39 15.23
C GLY A 176 -5.78 14.60 14.98
N LYS A 177 -5.29 14.29 13.77
CA LYS A 177 -3.89 14.52 13.39
C LYS A 177 -3.70 15.99 13.05
N GLY A 178 -2.80 16.69 13.72
CA GLY A 178 -2.50 18.11 13.40
C GLY A 178 -3.66 19.09 13.61
N THR A 179 -4.81 18.62 14.08
CA THR A 179 -6.05 19.35 14.31
C THR A 179 -6.88 18.63 15.37
N GLU A 180 -7.96 19.24 15.86
CA GLU A 180 -8.88 18.56 16.76
C GLU A 180 -9.70 17.50 16.02
N LYS A 181 -9.91 16.34 16.66
CA LYS A 181 -10.73 15.27 16.12
C LYS A 181 -12.16 15.77 15.86
N ASN A 182 -12.64 15.66 14.62
CA ASN A 182 -13.96 16.10 14.20
C ASN A 182 -14.58 15.15 13.17
N LEU A 183 -15.31 14.17 13.66
CA LEU A 183 -15.93 13.12 12.86
C LEU A 183 -16.96 13.66 11.85
N ARG A 184 -17.69 14.73 12.19
CA ARG A 184 -18.66 15.34 11.27
C ARG A 184 -17.96 15.96 10.04
N LYS A 185 -16.84 16.64 10.26
CA LYS A 185 -16.02 17.19 9.17
C LYS A 185 -15.34 16.09 8.37
N ALA A 186 -14.84 15.05 9.03
CA ALA A 186 -14.28 13.89 8.36
C ALA A 186 -15.31 13.24 7.42
N PHE A 187 -16.52 12.97 7.93
CA PHE A 187 -17.62 12.45 7.13
C PHE A 187 -17.95 13.32 5.92
N TYR A 188 -18.07 14.64 6.12
CA TYR A 188 -18.32 15.59 5.05
C TYR A 188 -17.25 15.50 3.95
N TRP A 189 -15.96 15.51 4.32
CA TRP A 189 -14.88 15.43 3.33
C TRP A 189 -14.79 14.06 2.64
N TYR A 190 -15.09 12.95 3.33
CA TYR A 190 -15.24 11.66 2.68
C TYR A 190 -16.38 11.66 1.65
N GLN A 191 -17.52 12.31 1.96
CA GLN A 191 -18.63 12.42 1.02
C GLN A 191 -18.27 13.26 -0.20
N GLU A 192 -17.59 14.40 -0.03
CA GLU A 192 -17.14 15.22 -1.15
C GLU A 192 -16.11 14.48 -2.02
N ALA A 193 -15.14 13.80 -1.40
CA ALA A 193 -14.17 12.98 -2.11
C ALA A 193 -14.84 11.88 -2.95
N ALA A 194 -15.89 11.24 -2.42
CA ALA A 194 -16.64 10.18 -3.11
C ALA A 194 -17.49 10.65 -4.30
N LYS A 195 -17.73 11.96 -4.46
CA LYS A 195 -18.42 12.51 -5.65
C LYS A 195 -17.49 12.66 -6.86
N SER A 196 -16.18 12.65 -6.64
CA SER A 196 -15.21 12.76 -7.72
C SER A 196 -15.12 11.48 -8.54
N VAL A 197 -14.76 11.61 -9.81
CA VAL A 197 -14.54 10.48 -10.73
C VAL A 197 -13.31 9.66 -10.32
N VAL A 198 -12.34 10.27 -9.62
CA VAL A 198 -11.17 9.58 -9.04
C VAL A 198 -11.59 8.98 -7.70
N LEU A 199 -12.17 7.78 -7.78
CA LEU A 199 -12.72 7.07 -6.63
C LEU A 199 -11.62 6.32 -5.87
N PHE A 200 -11.28 6.82 -4.69
CA PHE A 200 -10.45 6.07 -3.74
C PHE A 200 -11.31 5.00 -3.05
N VAL A 201 -10.92 3.74 -3.21
CA VAL A 201 -11.60 2.60 -2.58
C VAL A 201 -11.61 2.70 -1.05
N ASP A 202 -10.62 3.38 -0.47
CA ASP A 202 -10.54 3.67 0.96
C ASP A 202 -11.56 4.72 1.41
N VAL A 203 -11.89 5.71 0.56
CA VAL A 203 -12.96 6.68 0.85
C VAL A 203 -14.31 5.97 0.93
N MET A 204 -14.59 5.06 -0.02
CA MET A 204 -15.81 4.25 -0.01
C MET A 204 -15.90 3.40 1.25
N TYR A 205 -14.80 2.73 1.62
CA TYR A 205 -14.75 1.92 2.83
C TYR A 205 -15.01 2.75 4.10
N ASN A 206 -14.36 3.90 4.22
CA ASN A 206 -14.57 4.81 5.35
C ASN A 206 -16.01 5.34 5.41
N LEU A 207 -16.62 5.68 4.28
CA LEU A 207 -18.04 6.05 4.25
C LEU A 207 -18.95 4.92 4.76
N ALA A 208 -18.64 3.68 4.42
CA ALA A 208 -19.40 2.53 4.89
C ALA A 208 -19.36 2.41 6.42
N LEU A 209 -18.17 2.50 7.01
CA LEU A 209 -17.96 2.49 8.46
C LEU A 209 -18.74 3.61 9.16
N TYR A 210 -18.70 4.82 8.60
CA TYR A 210 -19.44 5.98 9.12
C TYR A 210 -20.96 5.75 9.15
N TYR A 211 -21.51 5.15 8.09
CA TYR A 211 -22.93 4.80 8.05
C TYR A 211 -23.30 3.60 8.94
N GLU A 212 -22.35 2.73 9.31
CA GLU A 212 -22.61 1.58 10.18
C GLU A 212 -22.68 1.96 11.67
N ASP A 213 -21.75 2.80 12.15
CA ASP A 213 -21.47 2.95 13.58
C ASP A 213 -21.97 4.25 14.25
N LYS A 214 -22.77 5.08 13.57
CA LYS A 214 -23.25 6.41 14.07
C LYS A 214 -22.13 7.42 14.34
N VAL A 215 -20.95 7.22 13.80
CA VAL A 215 -19.82 8.14 14.02
C VAL A 215 -19.97 9.29 13.03
N GLY A 216 -20.23 10.52 13.49
CA GLY A 216 -20.30 11.72 12.63
C GLY A 216 -21.51 11.86 11.68
N THR A 217 -22.37 10.84 11.54
CA THR A 217 -23.61 10.82 10.75
C THR A 217 -24.69 9.93 11.39
N GLU A 218 -25.94 10.01 10.91
CA GLU A 218 -26.99 9.05 11.26
C GLU A 218 -26.69 7.67 10.65
N LYS A 219 -26.88 6.61 11.46
CA LYS A 219 -26.70 5.21 11.04
C LYS A 219 -27.66 4.84 9.91
N ASN A 220 -27.11 4.29 8.85
CA ASN A 220 -27.85 3.81 7.70
C ASN A 220 -27.19 2.55 7.12
N LEU A 221 -27.64 1.38 7.60
CA LEU A 221 -27.05 0.10 7.20
C LEU A 221 -27.17 -0.19 5.71
N LYS A 222 -28.23 0.29 5.03
CA LYS A 222 -28.38 0.12 3.57
C LYS A 222 -27.30 0.90 2.81
N LYS A 223 -26.99 2.12 3.26
CA LYS A 223 -25.90 2.92 2.68
C LYS A 223 -24.53 2.34 3.04
N ALA A 224 -24.35 1.83 4.27
CA ALA A 224 -23.13 1.15 4.66
C ALA A 224 -22.86 -0.05 3.72
N PHE A 225 -23.87 -0.92 3.55
CA PHE A 225 -23.81 -2.04 2.62
C PHE A 225 -23.47 -1.60 1.18
N TYR A 226 -24.13 -0.57 0.66
CA TYR A 226 -23.84 -0.02 -0.67
C TYR A 226 -22.36 0.39 -0.83
N TRP A 227 -21.82 1.10 0.17
CA TRP A 227 -20.43 1.57 0.12
C TRP A 227 -19.41 0.44 0.35
N TYR A 228 -19.70 -0.53 1.21
CA TYR A 228 -18.89 -1.76 1.32
C TYR A 228 -18.86 -2.51 -0.01
N GLN A 229 -20.00 -2.64 -0.69
CA GLN A 229 -20.07 -3.26 -2.00
C GLN A 229 -19.20 -2.53 -3.02
N LYS A 230 -19.28 -1.19 -3.09
CA LYS A 230 -18.45 -0.41 -4.01
C LYS A 230 -16.96 -0.48 -3.71
N ALA A 231 -16.57 -0.41 -2.44
CA ALA A 231 -15.17 -0.57 -2.03
C ALA A 231 -14.65 -1.98 -2.36
N ALA A 232 -15.47 -3.01 -2.15
CA ALA A 232 -15.14 -4.40 -2.45
C ALA A 232 -15.05 -4.71 -3.97
N GLU A 233 -15.87 -4.06 -4.80
CA GLU A 233 -15.75 -4.07 -6.26
C GLU A 233 -14.42 -3.45 -6.72
N GLY A 234 -13.93 -2.43 -6.00
CA GLY A 234 -12.60 -1.84 -6.17
C GLY A 234 -11.44 -2.62 -5.52
N ASN A 235 -11.69 -3.84 -5.02
CA ASN A 235 -10.72 -4.70 -4.35
C ASN A 235 -10.12 -4.15 -3.03
N ASN A 236 -10.85 -3.30 -2.30
CA ASN A 236 -10.45 -2.98 -0.91
C ASN A 236 -10.61 -4.23 -0.03
N VAL A 237 -9.48 -4.70 0.54
CA VAL A 237 -9.38 -5.99 1.24
C VAL A 237 -10.28 -6.07 2.48
N GLU A 238 -10.40 -4.98 3.24
CA GLU A 238 -11.25 -4.92 4.43
C GLU A 238 -12.73 -4.85 4.04
N ALA A 239 -13.08 -4.08 3.01
CA ALA A 239 -14.45 -4.01 2.50
C ALA A 239 -14.98 -5.35 1.96
N ILE A 240 -14.13 -6.14 1.29
CA ILE A 240 -14.50 -7.50 0.83
C ILE A 240 -14.90 -8.37 2.03
N TYR A 241 -14.15 -8.29 3.14
CA TYR A 241 -14.46 -9.00 4.37
C TYR A 241 -15.76 -8.48 5.03
N ASP A 242 -15.89 -7.17 5.23
CA ASP A 242 -17.05 -6.58 5.88
C ASP A 242 -18.34 -6.77 5.06
N LEU A 243 -18.24 -6.81 3.72
CA LEU A 243 -19.34 -7.18 2.84
C LEU A 243 -19.78 -8.65 3.05
N ALA A 244 -18.84 -9.57 3.24
CA ALA A 244 -19.16 -10.95 3.57
C ALA A 244 -19.92 -11.02 4.92
N ILE A 245 -19.45 -10.28 5.93
CA ILE A 245 -20.14 -10.18 7.23
C ILE A 245 -21.54 -9.58 7.09
N CYS A 246 -21.72 -8.61 6.20
CA CYS A 246 -23.05 -8.05 5.91
C CYS A 246 -24.01 -9.12 5.38
N TYR A 247 -23.58 -9.95 4.43
CA TYR A 247 -24.39 -11.06 3.92
C TYR A 247 -24.65 -12.15 4.97
N LYS A 248 -23.67 -12.45 5.82
CA LYS A 248 -23.83 -13.42 6.92
C LYS A 248 -24.92 -13.01 7.92
N ASN A 249 -24.94 -11.73 8.27
CA ASN A 249 -25.76 -11.21 9.36
C ASN A 249 -27.02 -10.45 8.87
N GLY A 250 -27.17 -10.21 7.57
CA GLY A 250 -28.25 -9.38 7.03
C GLY A 250 -28.10 -7.90 7.37
N ILE A 251 -26.86 -7.37 7.38
CA ILE A 251 -26.59 -5.96 7.68
C ILE A 251 -26.80 -5.14 6.41
N GLY A 252 -27.85 -4.32 6.40
CA GLY A 252 -28.16 -3.45 5.25
C GLY A 252 -28.68 -4.19 4.01
N THR A 253 -28.80 -5.52 4.09
CA THR A 253 -29.24 -6.44 3.04
C THR A 253 -29.92 -7.66 3.68
N GLU A 254 -30.44 -8.58 2.88
CA GLU A 254 -30.96 -9.85 3.38
C GLU A 254 -29.83 -10.84 3.67
N LYS A 255 -30.03 -11.68 4.69
CA LYS A 255 -29.07 -12.75 5.01
C LYS A 255 -28.93 -13.70 3.82
N ASN A 256 -27.69 -13.94 3.39
CA ASN A 256 -27.37 -14.81 2.27
C ASN A 256 -26.04 -15.55 2.52
N LEU A 257 -26.12 -16.83 2.86
CA LEU A 257 -24.93 -17.64 3.20
C LEU A 257 -24.09 -18.01 1.97
N GLU A 258 -24.70 -18.12 0.79
CA GLU A 258 -24.00 -18.38 -0.47
C GLU A 258 -23.09 -17.20 -0.82
N LYS A 259 -23.64 -15.98 -0.84
CA LYS A 259 -22.86 -14.75 -1.05
C LYS A 259 -21.84 -14.51 0.04
N TYR A 260 -22.16 -14.83 1.30
CA TYR A 260 -21.17 -14.82 2.38
C TYR A 260 -19.99 -15.71 2.03
N SER A 261 -20.21 -16.97 1.66
CA SER A 261 -19.15 -17.90 1.28
C SER A 261 -18.29 -17.37 0.14
N ASP A 262 -18.90 -16.85 -0.92
CA ASP A 262 -18.19 -16.31 -2.09
C ASP A 262 -17.30 -15.11 -1.72
N TRP A 263 -17.85 -14.12 -1.02
CA TRP A 263 -17.11 -12.92 -0.62
C TRP A 263 -16.06 -13.23 0.45
N PHE A 264 -16.34 -14.14 1.37
CA PHE A 264 -15.41 -14.58 2.40
C PHE A 264 -14.23 -15.33 1.79
N GLN A 265 -14.47 -16.19 0.78
CA GLN A 265 -13.44 -16.81 -0.03
C GLN A 265 -12.59 -15.76 -0.76
N LYS A 266 -13.24 -14.80 -1.44
CA LYS A 266 -12.55 -13.70 -2.13
C LYS A 266 -11.66 -12.88 -1.18
N ALA A 267 -12.11 -12.62 0.06
CA ALA A 267 -11.31 -11.90 1.06
C ALA A 267 -10.02 -12.65 1.41
N ALA A 268 -10.09 -13.97 1.55
CA ALA A 268 -8.91 -14.79 1.83
C ALA A 268 -7.97 -14.88 0.62
N GLU A 269 -8.51 -14.91 -0.60
CA GLU A 269 -7.70 -14.86 -1.84
C GLU A 269 -6.93 -13.56 -1.96
N ASN A 270 -7.51 -12.44 -1.50
CA ASN A 270 -6.89 -11.12 -1.47
C ASN A 270 -6.00 -10.89 -0.23
N GLY A 271 -5.69 -11.96 0.53
CA GLY A 271 -4.71 -11.91 1.62
C GLY A 271 -5.22 -11.35 2.95
N ASN A 272 -6.54 -11.24 3.15
CA ASN A 272 -7.06 -10.89 4.47
C ASN A 272 -6.74 -12.02 5.47
N LYS A 273 -5.91 -11.70 6.47
CA LYS A 273 -5.42 -12.68 7.45
C LYS A 273 -6.53 -13.26 8.32
N LYS A 274 -7.55 -12.47 8.67
CA LYS A 274 -8.68 -12.91 9.50
C LYS A 274 -9.52 -13.96 8.77
N THR A 275 -9.79 -13.73 7.48
CA THR A 275 -10.62 -14.65 6.68
C THR A 275 -9.89 -15.91 6.29
N THR A 276 -8.57 -15.85 6.07
CA THR A 276 -7.78 -17.03 5.72
C THR A 276 -7.80 -18.08 6.84
N ILE A 277 -7.68 -17.66 8.10
CA ILE A 277 -7.83 -18.56 9.25
C ILE A 277 -9.30 -18.99 9.41
N GLY A 278 -10.24 -18.05 9.31
CA GLY A 278 -11.66 -18.33 9.45
C GLY A 278 -12.16 -19.39 8.47
N LEU A 279 -11.81 -19.30 7.19
CA LEU A 279 -12.19 -20.29 6.17
C LEU A 279 -11.66 -21.68 6.46
N SER A 280 -10.39 -21.78 6.89
CA SER A 280 -9.79 -23.07 7.16
C SER A 280 -10.50 -23.84 8.28
N LEU A 281 -10.96 -23.12 9.31
CA LEU A 281 -11.77 -23.68 10.40
C LEU A 281 -13.22 -23.92 9.97
N CYS A 282 -13.85 -23.00 9.25
CA CYS A 282 -15.21 -23.17 8.73
C CYS A 282 -15.33 -24.40 7.82
N TYR A 283 -14.39 -24.60 6.89
CA TYR A 283 -14.36 -25.78 6.03
C TYR A 283 -14.04 -27.07 6.79
N GLN A 284 -13.25 -27.01 7.86
CA GLN A 284 -12.96 -28.17 8.69
C GLN A 284 -14.18 -28.62 9.51
N ASP A 285 -14.89 -27.67 10.12
CA ASP A 285 -15.94 -27.94 11.10
C ASP A 285 -17.35 -27.88 10.49
N GLY A 286 -17.51 -27.37 9.26
CA GLY A 286 -18.81 -27.21 8.60
C GLY A 286 -19.67 -26.10 9.20
N ILE A 287 -19.03 -25.12 9.86
CA ILE A 287 -19.73 -24.01 10.53
C ILE A 287 -19.96 -22.91 9.49
N GLU A 288 -21.23 -22.59 9.23
CA GLU A 288 -21.72 -21.54 8.32
C GLU A 288 -21.44 -21.75 6.83
N ILE A 289 -20.47 -22.60 6.50
CA ILE A 289 -20.12 -23.06 5.15
C ILE A 289 -20.13 -24.58 5.18
N GLU A 290 -20.47 -25.21 4.04
CA GLU A 290 -20.42 -26.66 3.91
C GLU A 290 -19.02 -27.20 4.24
N LYS A 291 -18.97 -28.23 5.08
CA LYS A 291 -17.73 -28.91 5.47
C LYS A 291 -17.02 -29.43 4.22
N ASN A 292 -15.75 -29.07 4.06
CA ASN A 292 -14.92 -29.52 2.96
C ASN A 292 -13.45 -29.60 3.40
N LEU A 293 -13.01 -30.79 3.77
CA LEU A 293 -11.66 -30.99 4.30
C LEU A 293 -10.57 -30.66 3.26
N GLU A 294 -10.83 -30.89 1.97
CA GLU A 294 -9.88 -30.60 0.88
C GLU A 294 -9.62 -29.09 0.79
N LYS A 295 -10.69 -28.28 0.82
CA LYS A 295 -10.59 -26.82 0.86
C LYS A 295 -9.96 -26.34 2.16
N ALA A 296 -10.25 -26.98 3.31
CA ALA A 296 -9.59 -26.65 4.57
C ALA A 296 -8.07 -26.86 4.47
N PHE A 297 -7.63 -28.00 3.91
CA PHE A 297 -6.22 -28.30 3.67
C PHE A 297 -5.57 -27.28 2.73
N TYR A 298 -6.20 -26.98 1.59
CA TYR A 298 -5.74 -25.96 0.64
C TYR A 298 -5.50 -24.61 1.32
N TRP A 299 -6.45 -24.17 2.15
CA TRP A 299 -6.34 -22.89 2.86
C TRP A 299 -5.29 -22.92 3.97
N TYR A 300 -5.14 -24.02 4.70
CA TYR A 300 -4.04 -24.18 5.66
C TYR A 300 -2.68 -24.09 4.98
N GLN A 301 -2.51 -24.76 3.84
CA GLN A 301 -1.29 -24.71 3.05
C GLN A 301 -0.98 -23.28 2.60
N LYS A 302 -1.93 -22.63 1.92
CA LYS A 302 -1.76 -21.27 1.40
C LYS A 302 -1.44 -20.25 2.52
N ALA A 303 -2.10 -20.38 3.67
CA ALA A 303 -1.89 -19.51 4.83
C ALA A 303 -0.51 -19.70 5.48
N ALA A 304 -0.08 -20.95 5.62
CA ALA A 304 1.21 -21.30 6.19
C ALA A 304 2.37 -20.85 5.29
N GLU A 305 2.26 -21.08 3.98
CA GLU A 305 3.31 -20.78 3.00
C GLU A 305 3.40 -19.29 2.65
N LYS A 306 2.28 -18.62 2.37
CA LYS A 306 2.29 -17.23 1.90
C LYS A 306 2.21 -16.19 3.01
N SER A 307 1.47 -16.47 4.08
CA SER A 307 1.15 -15.48 5.10
C SER A 307 1.89 -15.71 6.42
N GLY A 308 2.60 -16.83 6.57
CA GLY A 308 3.32 -17.15 7.79
C GLY A 308 2.41 -17.39 9.00
N LEU A 309 1.13 -17.74 8.78
CA LEU A 309 0.14 -17.83 9.86
C LEU A 309 0.40 -19.07 10.72
N VAL A 310 0.76 -18.82 11.97
CA VAL A 310 1.25 -19.83 12.92
C VAL A 310 0.22 -20.94 13.20
N ASN A 311 -1.05 -20.58 13.37
CA ASN A 311 -2.14 -21.56 13.57
C ASN A 311 -2.29 -22.48 12.34
N SER A 312 -2.13 -21.92 11.14
CA SER A 312 -2.23 -22.69 9.90
C SER A 312 -1.05 -23.62 9.70
N MET A 313 0.16 -23.22 10.09
CA MET A 313 1.33 -24.12 10.12
C MET A 313 1.07 -25.32 11.04
N TYR A 314 0.55 -25.07 12.25
CA TYR A 314 0.24 -26.12 13.21
C TYR A 314 -0.86 -27.08 12.69
N ASN A 315 -1.95 -26.55 12.13
CA ASN A 315 -3.03 -27.37 11.60
C ASN A 315 -2.59 -28.15 10.34
N LEU A 316 -1.76 -27.56 9.48
CA LEU A 316 -1.17 -28.25 8.34
C LEU A 316 -0.27 -29.42 8.78
N ALA A 317 0.50 -29.24 9.86
CA ALA A 317 1.26 -30.33 10.46
C ALA A 317 0.34 -31.47 10.95
N ILE A 318 -0.83 -31.16 11.53
CA ILE A 318 -1.83 -32.16 11.91
C ILE A 318 -2.40 -32.88 10.69
N CYS A 319 -2.68 -32.16 9.59
CA CYS A 319 -3.13 -32.77 8.33
C CYS A 319 -2.12 -33.80 7.82
N TYR A 320 -0.84 -33.45 7.74
CA TYR A 320 0.21 -34.38 7.32
C TYR A 320 0.42 -35.55 8.29
N LYS A 321 0.23 -35.34 9.60
CA LYS A 321 0.36 -36.41 10.60
C LYS A 321 -0.72 -37.47 10.42
N ASN A 322 -1.94 -37.01 10.18
CA ASN A 322 -3.12 -37.86 10.14
C ASN A 322 -3.43 -38.38 8.72
N GLY A 323 -2.85 -37.77 7.68
CA GLY A 323 -3.17 -38.05 6.29
C GLY A 323 -4.55 -37.52 5.90
N MET A 324 -4.92 -36.35 6.43
CA MET A 324 -6.21 -35.71 6.12
C MET A 324 -6.08 -34.95 4.80
N GLU A 325 -6.73 -35.46 3.76
CA GLU A 325 -6.71 -34.90 2.39
C GLU A 325 -5.31 -34.81 1.76
N THR A 326 -4.38 -35.59 2.31
CA THR A 326 -3.00 -35.73 1.85
C THR A 326 -2.46 -37.06 2.35
N GLU A 327 -1.36 -37.54 1.77
CA GLU A 327 -0.67 -38.70 2.31
C GLU A 327 -0.02 -38.38 3.65
N LYS A 328 0.02 -39.37 4.54
CA LYS A 328 0.73 -39.24 5.81
C LYS A 328 2.20 -38.93 5.55
N ASN A 329 2.69 -37.83 6.10
CA ASN A 329 4.07 -37.40 5.90
C ASN A 329 4.65 -36.84 7.20
N LEU A 330 5.48 -37.66 7.87
CA LEU A 330 6.05 -37.30 9.16
C LEU A 330 7.11 -36.20 9.05
N GLU A 331 7.87 -36.15 7.95
CA GLU A 331 8.87 -35.08 7.72
C GLU A 331 8.19 -33.72 7.57
N LYS A 332 7.12 -33.63 6.78
CA LYS A 332 6.31 -32.41 6.64
C LYS A 332 5.56 -32.07 7.93
N THR A 333 5.11 -33.09 8.67
CA THR A 333 4.55 -32.89 10.01
C THR A 333 5.57 -32.20 10.90
N PHE A 334 6.80 -32.71 10.96
CA PHE A 334 7.87 -32.16 11.75
C PHE A 334 8.23 -30.74 11.30
N TYR A 335 8.44 -30.54 9.99
CA TYR A 335 8.80 -29.25 9.39
C TYR A 335 7.82 -28.13 9.76
N TRP A 336 6.51 -28.35 9.54
CA TRP A 336 5.51 -27.33 9.81
C TRP A 336 5.29 -27.09 11.30
N ASN A 337 5.41 -28.15 12.12
CA ASN A 337 5.36 -28.02 13.57
C ASN A 337 6.55 -27.22 14.11
N GLN A 338 7.74 -27.45 13.56
CA GLN A 338 8.94 -26.69 13.88
C GLN A 338 8.77 -25.20 13.56
N LYS A 339 8.29 -24.86 12.35
CA LYS A 339 8.02 -23.47 11.98
C LYS A 339 7.01 -22.79 12.92
N ALA A 340 5.97 -23.51 13.33
CA ALA A 340 5.00 -22.99 14.29
C ALA A 340 5.61 -22.77 15.69
N ALA A 341 6.45 -23.70 16.17
CA ALA A 341 7.14 -23.60 17.45
C ALA A 341 8.14 -22.44 17.49
N GLU A 342 8.95 -22.29 16.44
CA GLU A 342 9.88 -21.16 16.25
C GLU A 342 9.14 -19.81 16.21
N SER A 343 7.87 -19.80 15.79
CA SER A 343 7.02 -18.61 15.78
C SER A 343 6.26 -18.38 17.10
N GLY A 344 6.57 -19.13 18.16
CA GLY A 344 5.98 -18.92 19.49
C GLY A 344 4.76 -19.80 19.83
N PHE A 345 4.35 -20.75 18.96
CA PHE A 345 3.16 -21.56 19.25
C PHE A 345 3.43 -22.63 20.29
N VAL A 346 2.90 -22.43 21.49
CA VAL A 346 3.20 -23.26 22.67
C VAL A 346 2.85 -24.74 22.49
N LYS A 347 1.72 -25.06 21.85
CA LYS A 347 1.35 -26.47 21.55
C LYS A 347 2.29 -27.11 20.54
N ALA A 348 2.86 -26.33 19.62
CA ALA A 348 3.85 -26.83 18.67
C ALA A 348 5.19 -27.10 19.37
N MET A 349 5.64 -26.20 20.27
CA MET A 349 6.85 -26.44 21.08
C MET A 349 6.75 -27.76 21.85
N TYR A 350 5.61 -28.01 22.49
CA TYR A 350 5.35 -29.27 23.18
C TYR A 350 5.37 -30.48 22.24
N ASN A 351 4.71 -30.39 21.08
CA ASN A 351 4.70 -31.48 20.10
C ASN A 351 6.09 -31.74 19.52
N LEU A 352 6.89 -30.69 19.32
CA LEU A 352 8.26 -30.80 18.81
C LEU A 352 9.17 -31.51 19.81
N ALA A 353 8.99 -31.26 21.11
CA ALA A 353 9.69 -32.01 22.16
C ALA A 353 9.35 -33.51 22.11
N LEU A 354 8.07 -33.86 21.98
CA LEU A 354 7.64 -35.26 21.79
C LEU A 354 8.24 -35.87 20.52
N TYR A 355 8.26 -35.13 19.41
CA TYR A 355 8.80 -35.63 18.14
C TYR A 355 10.30 -35.90 18.22
N TYR A 356 11.05 -35.11 18.97
CA TYR A 356 12.47 -35.38 19.23
C TYR A 356 12.71 -36.56 20.18
N ILE A 357 11.80 -36.87 21.09
CA ILE A 357 11.88 -38.08 21.94
C ILE A 357 11.62 -39.34 21.10
N ASP A 358 10.55 -39.29 20.31
CA ASP A 358 10.05 -40.46 19.59
C ASP A 358 10.72 -40.66 18.22
N GLY A 359 11.39 -39.63 17.68
CA GLY A 359 11.97 -39.64 16.34
C GLY A 359 10.92 -39.50 15.24
N VAL A 360 9.89 -38.69 15.48
CA VAL A 360 8.77 -38.51 14.53
C VAL A 360 9.15 -37.47 13.48
N GLY A 361 9.45 -37.93 12.26
CA GLY A 361 9.80 -37.04 11.14
C GLY A 361 11.16 -36.36 11.27
N THR A 362 11.96 -36.78 12.25
CA THR A 362 13.32 -36.30 12.53
C THR A 362 14.09 -37.38 13.30
N GLU A 363 15.39 -37.19 13.47
CA GLU A 363 16.20 -38.05 14.33
C GLU A 363 15.93 -37.77 15.82
N LYS A 364 16.01 -38.82 16.64
CA LYS A 364 15.86 -38.70 18.09
C LYS A 364 16.93 -37.78 18.67
N ASN A 365 16.52 -36.80 19.47
CA ASN A 365 17.44 -35.87 20.11
C ASN A 365 16.89 -35.39 21.45
N LEU A 366 17.35 -36.00 22.54
CA LEU A 366 16.82 -35.71 23.88
C LEU A 366 17.16 -34.30 24.36
N GLU A 367 18.32 -33.75 24.00
CA GLU A 367 18.70 -32.37 24.36
C GLU A 367 17.76 -31.34 23.73
N LYS A 368 17.45 -31.50 22.44
CA LYS A 368 16.46 -30.66 21.76
C LYS A 368 15.05 -30.87 22.31
N ALA A 369 14.70 -32.10 22.69
CA ALA A 369 13.42 -32.36 23.34
C ALA A 369 13.30 -31.60 24.66
N PHE A 370 14.33 -31.67 25.51
CA PHE A 370 14.41 -30.93 26.75
C PHE A 370 14.28 -29.41 26.52
N TYR A 371 15.05 -28.87 25.57
CA TYR A 371 14.99 -27.45 25.21
C TYR A 371 13.56 -27.00 24.85
N TRP A 372 12.85 -27.77 24.04
CA TRP A 372 11.48 -27.39 23.62
C TRP A 372 10.44 -27.59 24.73
N TYR A 373 10.60 -28.59 25.61
CA TYR A 373 9.77 -28.67 26.82
C TYR A 373 9.99 -27.50 27.75
N GLN A 374 11.24 -27.07 27.95
CA GLN A 374 11.57 -25.90 28.73
C GLN A 374 10.88 -24.65 28.15
N LYS A 375 11.00 -24.41 26.83
CA LYS A 375 10.34 -23.28 26.17
C LYS A 375 8.81 -23.31 26.31
N ALA A 376 8.19 -24.48 26.16
CA ALA A 376 6.75 -24.64 26.34
C ALA A 376 6.31 -24.43 27.80
N ALA A 377 7.11 -24.89 28.77
CA ALA A 377 6.88 -24.70 30.20
C ALA A 377 7.04 -23.23 30.62
N GLU A 378 8.10 -22.55 30.16
CA GLU A 378 8.31 -21.10 30.32
C GLU A 378 7.15 -20.28 29.75
N SER A 379 6.50 -20.79 28.70
CA SER A 379 5.31 -20.20 28.09
C SER A 379 3.99 -20.56 28.82
N GLY A 380 4.05 -21.23 29.97
CA GLY A 380 2.91 -21.50 30.84
C GLY A 380 2.16 -22.82 30.57
N LEU A 381 2.65 -23.70 29.71
CA LEU A 381 1.95 -24.97 29.43
C LEU A 381 2.20 -26.00 30.55
N ILE A 382 1.17 -26.25 31.35
CA ILE A 382 1.23 -27.16 32.53
C ILE A 382 1.72 -28.57 32.16
N VAL A 383 1.24 -29.12 31.05
CA VAL A 383 1.65 -30.46 30.60
C VAL A 383 3.14 -30.49 30.23
N ALA A 384 3.68 -29.39 29.68
CA ALA A 384 5.11 -29.28 29.42
C ALA A 384 5.92 -29.14 30.71
N MET A 385 5.43 -28.41 31.72
CA MET A 385 6.08 -28.34 33.04
C MET A 385 6.18 -29.73 33.69
N HIS A 386 5.11 -30.51 33.61
CA HIS A 386 5.12 -31.89 34.11
C HIS A 386 6.16 -32.76 33.39
N ASN A 387 6.22 -32.68 32.06
CA ASN A 387 7.20 -33.44 31.28
C ASN A 387 8.63 -32.93 31.49
N LEU A 388 8.82 -31.64 31.75
CA LEU A 388 10.12 -31.05 32.10
C LEU A 388 10.63 -31.59 33.45
N ALA A 389 9.75 -31.70 34.45
CA ALA A 389 10.08 -32.33 35.73
C ALA A 389 10.47 -33.81 35.55
N ILE A 390 9.76 -34.53 34.68
CA ILE A 390 10.13 -35.92 34.31
C ILE A 390 11.52 -35.95 33.67
N CYS A 391 11.84 -34.98 32.79
CA CYS A 391 13.16 -34.90 32.16
C CYS A 391 14.27 -34.73 33.20
N TYR A 392 14.12 -33.79 34.14
CA TYR A 392 15.09 -33.59 35.22
C TYR A 392 15.20 -34.78 36.18
N LYS A 393 14.09 -35.47 36.48
CA LYS A 393 14.10 -36.65 37.35
C LYS A 393 14.83 -37.84 36.74
N ASN A 394 14.68 -38.04 35.44
CA ASN A 394 15.13 -39.24 34.71
C ASN A 394 16.33 -39.00 33.79
N SER A 395 16.95 -37.81 33.83
CA SER A 395 18.08 -37.42 32.96
C SER A 395 17.76 -37.50 31.46
N ILE A 396 16.56 -37.06 31.05
CA ILE A 396 16.15 -37.05 29.64
C ILE A 396 16.59 -35.73 29.02
N GLY A 397 17.72 -35.75 28.31
CA GLY A 397 18.23 -34.56 27.59
C GLY A 397 18.83 -33.47 28.48
N THR A 398 19.00 -33.76 29.76
CA THR A 398 19.56 -32.87 30.79
C THR A 398 20.19 -33.71 31.89
N GLU A 399 20.98 -33.09 32.77
CA GLU A 399 21.48 -33.73 33.98
C GLU A 399 20.38 -33.92 35.01
N LYS A 400 20.54 -34.92 35.89
CA LYS A 400 19.57 -35.21 36.94
C LYS A 400 19.52 -34.06 37.94
N ASN A 401 18.34 -33.48 38.16
CA ASN A 401 18.14 -32.42 39.15
C ASN A 401 16.81 -32.61 39.89
N LEU A 402 16.85 -33.00 41.17
CA LEU A 402 15.64 -33.26 41.98
C LEU A 402 15.04 -31.99 42.62
N VAL A 403 15.70 -30.84 42.50
CA VAL A 403 15.20 -29.55 43.01
C VAL A 403 14.37 -28.86 41.93
N GLU A 404 14.81 -28.95 40.68
CA GLU A 404 14.09 -28.46 39.50
C GLU A 404 12.96 -29.40 39.05
N ALA A 405 13.01 -30.68 39.44
CA ALA A 405 11.95 -31.68 39.21
C ALA A 405 10.91 -31.66 40.32
#